data_AF-A0A8J0U6Q9-F1
#
_entry.id   AF-A0A8J0U6Q9-F1
#
_cell.length_a   1.000
_cell.length_b   1.000
_cell.length_c   1.000
_cell.angle_alpha   90.00
_cell.angle_beta   90.00
_cell.angle_gamma   90.00
#
_symmetry.space_group_name_H-M   'P 1'
#
loop_
_entity.id
_entity.type
_entity.pdbx_description
1 polymer ?
#
loop_
_entity_poly.entity_id
_entity_poly.type
_entity_poly.pdbx_seq_one_letter_code
_entity_poly.pdbx_strand_id
1 'polypeptide(L)'
;MGQFSTEHAQQLLHNKFVVILGDSIQRSVYKDLVKFLQEGNCLTELQLRCKGEKTFLKDTLVEGGVLEEMHNGETYREVRQYCSDHHLVRFYFLTRVYSDYMESILSDFKSDHQPDVLIINSCIWDVNRYNDIELTQYRSNLETLFSRLREVLSPDCLILWNTSMPVGFRDTEMPELVKHNLRWDVIDGNFYSSTIAHLYDIDVLDMHYHFRLELPNRCKDAVHWNQLAHRKCTHILLSHIAKAWGVQLPQVPQEKLPLIGSYCPGYTSFDEPSPHIRGEFSFLPGQPLMVVNGMPGFAPFHGNYPKAPAPPRGPYPFHGMNIMMNFAPHPPFPPMNFGYFPDHKKLNDHNSLPMRRPIKQRDGQIHPYHILAPLLSRIY
;
A
#
# COMPACT_ATOMS: atom_id res chain seq x y z
N MET A 1 -2.18 16.78 -2.73
CA MET A 1 -1.14 15.87 -3.27
C MET A 1 -0.50 16.59 -4.44
N GLY A 2 0.83 16.58 -4.57
CA GLY A 2 1.50 17.18 -5.73
C GLY A 2 1.32 16.30 -6.96
N GLN A 3 1.14 16.90 -8.14
CA GLN A 3 1.13 16.18 -9.40
C GLN A 3 2.54 16.26 -9.99
N PHE A 4 3.26 15.15 -9.94
CA PHE A 4 4.64 15.10 -10.43
C PHE A 4 4.66 14.86 -11.94
N SER A 5 5.65 15.45 -12.62
CA SER A 5 6.08 14.97 -13.93
C SER A 5 7.24 14.00 -13.76
N THR A 6 7.65 13.32 -14.83
CA THR A 6 8.84 12.45 -14.82
C THR A 6 10.08 13.22 -14.41
N GLU A 7 10.26 14.46 -14.90
CA GLU A 7 11.41 15.31 -14.59
C GLU A 7 11.43 15.71 -13.11
N HIS A 8 10.27 16.03 -12.53
CA HIS A 8 10.18 16.31 -11.09
C HIS A 8 10.53 15.07 -10.25
N ALA A 9 10.09 13.88 -10.65
CA ALA A 9 10.40 12.64 -9.94
C ALA A 9 11.88 12.29 -10.03
N GLN A 10 12.48 12.42 -11.22
CA GLN A 10 13.91 12.24 -11.45
C GLN A 10 14.72 13.22 -10.59
N GLN A 11 14.38 14.51 -10.62
CA GLN A 11 15.11 15.52 -9.86
C GLN A 11 14.99 15.29 -8.35
N LEU A 12 13.81 14.88 -7.86
CA LEU A 12 13.61 14.58 -6.45
C LEU A 12 14.46 13.39 -6.00
N LEU A 13 14.53 12.33 -6.81
CA LEU A 13 15.23 11.09 -6.48
C LEU A 13 16.65 11.01 -7.07
N HIS A 14 17.21 12.15 -7.48
CA HIS A 14 18.53 12.21 -8.10
C HIS A 14 19.62 11.84 -7.10
N ASN A 15 20.46 10.87 -7.47
CA ASN A 15 21.47 10.22 -6.63
C ASN A 15 20.88 9.67 -5.32
N LYS A 16 19.66 9.10 -5.39
CA LYS A 16 19.01 8.45 -4.26
C LYS A 16 18.88 6.96 -4.46
N PHE A 17 19.07 6.22 -3.38
CA PHE A 17 18.75 4.82 -3.29
C PHE A 17 17.39 4.61 -2.63
N VAL A 18 16.41 4.15 -3.41
CA VAL A 18 15.05 3.84 -2.95
C VAL A 18 14.88 2.33 -2.87
N VAL A 19 14.45 1.83 -1.72
CA VAL A 19 14.12 0.41 -1.53
C VAL A 19 12.63 0.24 -1.25
N ILE A 20 12.01 -0.75 -1.89
CA ILE A 20 10.61 -1.12 -1.71
C ILE A 20 10.54 -2.58 -1.27
N LEU A 21 9.93 -2.83 -0.11
CA LEU A 21 9.76 -4.17 0.45
C LEU A 21 8.26 -4.50 0.55
N GLY A 22 7.86 -5.67 0.06
CA GLY A 22 6.49 -6.15 0.28
C GLY A 22 6.00 -7.18 -0.71
N ASP A 23 4.69 -7.31 -0.79
CA ASP A 23 4.02 -8.31 -1.63
C ASP A 23 3.88 -7.88 -3.11
N SER A 24 3.00 -8.54 -3.85
CA SER A 24 2.72 -8.26 -5.26
C SER A 24 2.19 -6.85 -5.51
N ILE A 25 1.52 -6.22 -4.54
CA ILE A 25 1.06 -4.83 -4.67
C ILE A 25 2.27 -3.90 -4.59
N GLN A 26 3.24 -4.17 -3.71
CA GLN A 26 4.47 -3.39 -3.64
C GLN A 26 5.39 -3.63 -4.84
N ARG A 27 5.37 -4.83 -5.45
CA ARG A 27 6.00 -5.05 -6.77
C ARG A 27 5.42 -4.10 -7.82
N SER A 28 4.11 -3.91 -7.84
CA SER A 28 3.48 -2.96 -8.77
C SER A 28 3.81 -1.49 -8.44
N VAL A 29 3.99 -1.13 -7.16
CA VAL A 29 4.51 0.19 -6.76
C VAL A 29 5.93 0.39 -7.30
N TYR A 30 6.82 -0.60 -7.14
CA TYR A 30 8.17 -0.58 -7.70
C TYR A 30 8.13 -0.42 -9.23
N LYS A 31 7.34 -1.24 -9.93
CA LYS A 31 7.25 -1.18 -11.39
C LYS A 31 6.70 0.16 -11.87
N ASP A 32 5.72 0.74 -11.20
CA ASP A 32 5.20 2.05 -11.58
C ASP A 32 6.25 3.15 -11.35
N LEU A 33 6.99 3.13 -10.23
CA LEU A 33 8.07 4.09 -9.98
C LEU A 33 9.18 3.98 -11.02
N VAL A 34 9.66 2.77 -11.32
CA VAL A 34 10.68 2.52 -12.35
C VAL A 34 10.21 2.98 -13.73
N LYS A 35 8.94 2.73 -14.07
CA LYS A 35 8.36 3.24 -15.30
C LYS A 35 8.30 4.77 -15.30
N PHE A 36 7.83 5.36 -14.21
CA PHE A 36 7.63 6.80 -14.09
C PHE A 36 8.93 7.60 -14.16
N LEU A 37 10.04 7.04 -13.64
CA LEU A 37 11.39 7.58 -13.77
C LEU A 37 11.95 7.52 -15.19
N GLN A 38 11.34 6.76 -16.09
CA GLN A 38 11.77 6.64 -17.49
C GLN A 38 10.80 7.33 -18.46
N GLU A 39 9.49 7.19 -18.22
CA GLU A 39 8.43 7.78 -19.04
C GLU A 39 7.17 8.07 -18.23
N GLY A 40 6.41 9.09 -18.63
CA GLY A 40 5.19 9.52 -17.93
C GLY A 40 4.00 8.57 -18.02
N ASN A 41 4.07 7.49 -18.80
CA ASN A 41 2.95 6.57 -19.04
C ASN A 41 2.68 5.65 -17.85
N CYS A 42 1.41 5.33 -17.59
CA CYS A 42 1.01 4.33 -16.59
C CYS A 42 1.44 2.92 -17.01
N LEU A 43 1.53 1.99 -16.06
CA LEU A 43 1.72 0.56 -16.35
C LEU A 43 0.59 0.03 -17.25
N THR A 44 0.92 -0.94 -18.12
CA THR A 44 -0.11 -1.72 -18.83
C THR A 44 -0.64 -2.85 -17.95
N GLU A 45 -1.81 -3.39 -18.27
CA GLU A 45 -2.38 -4.54 -17.56
C GLU A 45 -1.45 -5.77 -17.61
N LEU A 46 -0.78 -5.99 -18.74
CA LEU A 46 0.24 -7.02 -18.88
C LEU A 46 1.41 -6.77 -17.91
N GLN A 47 1.91 -5.54 -17.83
CA GLN A 47 2.99 -5.18 -16.92
C GLN A 47 2.60 -5.36 -15.45
N LEU A 48 1.34 -5.12 -15.07
CA LEU A 48 0.86 -5.39 -13.70
C LEU A 48 0.80 -6.88 -13.38
N ARG A 49 0.45 -7.72 -14.37
CA ARG A 49 0.31 -9.18 -14.18
C ARG A 49 1.63 -9.93 -14.22
N CYS A 50 2.60 -9.46 -15.02
CA CYS A 50 3.90 -10.09 -15.12
C CYS A 50 4.64 -10.06 -13.77
N LYS A 51 5.17 -11.22 -13.38
CA LYS A 51 6.00 -11.43 -12.19
C LYS A 51 7.21 -12.28 -12.55
N GLY A 52 8.32 -12.04 -11.87
CA GLY A 52 9.53 -12.86 -12.02
C GLY A 52 10.21 -12.75 -13.38
N GLU A 53 9.84 -11.82 -14.27
CA GLU A 53 10.51 -11.67 -15.57
C GLU A 53 11.98 -11.21 -15.43
N LYS A 54 12.86 -11.66 -16.33
CA LYS A 54 14.30 -11.32 -16.29
C LYS A 54 14.56 -9.80 -16.30
N THR A 55 13.73 -9.05 -17.02
CA THR A 55 13.82 -7.59 -17.12
C THR A 55 12.43 -6.98 -17.28
N PHE A 56 12.26 -5.82 -16.68
CA PHE A 56 11.14 -4.90 -16.79
C PHE A 56 11.71 -3.50 -16.97
N LEU A 57 11.51 -2.89 -18.16
CA LEU A 57 11.97 -1.53 -18.48
C LEU A 57 13.39 -1.21 -17.99
N LYS A 58 14.39 -1.93 -18.51
CA LYS A 58 15.82 -1.75 -18.17
C LYS A 58 16.18 -2.05 -16.71
N ASP A 59 15.25 -2.54 -15.90
CA ASP A 59 15.60 -3.18 -14.65
C ASP A 59 16.16 -4.59 -14.89
N THR A 60 16.69 -5.16 -13.83
CA THR A 60 17.20 -6.53 -13.81
C THR A 60 16.60 -7.30 -12.64
N LEU A 61 16.29 -8.58 -12.89
CA LEU A 61 16.01 -9.55 -11.84
C LEU A 61 17.35 -10.02 -11.25
N VAL A 62 17.54 -9.78 -9.95
CA VAL A 62 18.77 -10.08 -9.21
C VAL A 62 18.69 -11.49 -8.60
N GLU A 63 17.54 -11.85 -8.03
CA GLU A 63 17.32 -13.12 -7.33
C GLU A 63 15.87 -13.61 -7.54
N GLY A 64 15.68 -14.92 -7.54
CA GLY A 64 14.36 -15.54 -7.60
C GLY A 64 13.66 -15.38 -8.95
N GLY A 65 12.32 -15.33 -8.93
CA GLY A 65 11.52 -15.26 -10.16
C GLY A 65 11.87 -16.39 -11.15
N VAL A 66 12.08 -16.07 -12.43
CA VAL A 66 12.47 -17.07 -13.46
C VAL A 66 13.95 -17.50 -13.40
N LEU A 67 14.75 -16.96 -12.48
CA LEU A 67 16.10 -17.49 -12.23
C LEU A 67 16.03 -18.78 -11.40
N GLU A 68 14.90 -19.02 -10.74
CA GLU A 68 14.61 -20.17 -9.90
C GLU A 68 13.26 -20.79 -10.29
N GLU A 69 12.82 -21.81 -9.54
CA GLU A 69 11.48 -22.36 -9.72
C GLU A 69 10.42 -21.37 -9.23
N MET A 70 9.58 -20.87 -10.13
CA MET A 70 8.49 -19.99 -9.74
C MET A 70 7.40 -20.75 -8.99
N HIS A 71 7.05 -20.27 -7.81
CA HIS A 71 5.95 -20.81 -7.01
C HIS A 71 5.22 -19.70 -6.22
N ASN A 72 4.14 -20.07 -5.53
CA ASN A 72 3.35 -19.14 -4.68
C ASN A 72 3.50 -19.45 -3.18
N GLY A 73 4.49 -20.25 -2.80
CA GLY A 73 4.82 -20.58 -1.40
C GLY A 73 5.50 -19.45 -0.63
N GLU A 74 5.63 -19.64 0.69
CA GLU A 74 6.23 -18.69 1.64
C GLU A 74 7.75 -18.49 1.43
N THR A 75 8.39 -19.41 0.73
CA THR A 75 9.81 -19.35 0.36
C THR A 75 10.04 -18.56 -0.93
N TYR A 76 9.00 -17.96 -1.54
CA TYR A 76 9.17 -17.27 -2.82
C TYR A 76 10.06 -16.05 -2.63
N ARG A 77 11.00 -15.87 -3.55
CA ARG A 77 11.93 -14.75 -3.59
C ARG A 77 11.84 -14.07 -4.94
N GLU A 78 11.97 -12.75 -4.91
CA GLU A 78 12.09 -11.91 -6.09
C GLU A 78 12.76 -10.62 -5.66
N VAL A 79 14.00 -10.43 -6.12
CA VAL A 79 14.75 -9.18 -5.93
C VAL A 79 14.93 -8.52 -7.28
N ARG A 80 14.46 -7.29 -7.42
CA ARG A 80 14.60 -6.51 -8.67
C ARG A 80 15.40 -5.25 -8.43
N GLN A 81 16.18 -4.84 -9.42
CA GLN A 81 16.97 -3.62 -9.36
C GLN A 81 16.91 -2.85 -10.67
N TYR A 82 16.47 -1.60 -10.58
CA TYR A 82 16.64 -0.59 -11.60
C TYR A 82 17.81 0.31 -11.23
N CYS A 83 18.78 0.45 -12.13
CA CYS A 83 19.95 1.29 -11.94
C CYS A 83 20.20 2.12 -13.21
N SER A 84 20.33 3.43 -13.02
CA SER A 84 20.79 4.38 -14.04
C SER A 84 21.95 5.20 -13.45
N ASP A 85 22.52 6.12 -14.23
CA ASP A 85 23.63 6.97 -13.78
C ASP A 85 23.29 7.78 -12.51
N HIS A 86 22.01 8.03 -12.24
CA HIS A 86 21.54 8.90 -11.14
C HIS A 86 20.43 8.30 -10.28
N HIS A 87 19.95 7.10 -10.54
CA HIS A 87 18.83 6.54 -9.78
C HIS A 87 19.06 5.06 -9.51
N LEU A 88 18.88 4.67 -8.25
CA LEU A 88 18.89 3.27 -7.84
C LEU A 88 17.57 2.96 -7.13
N VAL A 89 16.81 2.02 -7.68
CA VAL A 89 15.58 1.51 -7.06
C VAL A 89 15.69 -0.01 -6.93
N ARG A 90 15.49 -0.54 -5.73
CA ARG A 90 15.51 -1.98 -5.48
C ARG A 90 14.20 -2.44 -4.84
N PHE A 91 13.73 -3.60 -5.27
CA PHE A 91 12.55 -4.25 -4.72
C PHE A 91 12.91 -5.61 -4.14
N TYR A 92 12.34 -5.93 -2.98
CA TYR A 92 12.39 -7.27 -2.40
C TYR A 92 10.98 -7.76 -2.10
N PHE A 93 10.65 -8.95 -2.60
CA PHE A 93 9.37 -9.58 -2.34
C PHE A 93 9.33 -10.21 -0.94
N LEU A 94 8.38 -9.79 -0.12
CA LEU A 94 8.15 -10.35 1.21
C LEU A 94 6.93 -11.25 1.22
N THR A 95 7.07 -12.38 1.89
CA THR A 95 5.97 -13.27 2.29
C THR A 95 5.60 -13.09 3.76
N ARG A 96 6.49 -12.49 4.56
CA ARG A 96 6.31 -12.20 5.98
C ARG A 96 7.03 -10.91 6.37
N VAL A 97 6.45 -10.13 7.27
CA VAL A 97 7.01 -8.82 7.68
C VAL A 97 8.37 -8.95 8.36
N TYR A 98 8.59 -10.03 9.10
CA TYR A 98 9.87 -10.36 9.72
C TYR A 98 10.13 -11.87 9.65
N SER A 99 11.35 -12.24 9.23
CA SER A 99 11.80 -13.60 9.00
C SER A 99 13.33 -13.62 8.82
N ASP A 100 13.94 -14.81 8.72
CA ASP A 100 15.37 -14.94 8.40
C ASP A 100 15.75 -14.24 7.09
N TYR A 101 14.83 -14.22 6.11
CA TYR A 101 15.04 -13.49 4.86
C TYR A 101 15.04 -11.97 5.07
N MET A 102 14.23 -11.46 6.00
CA MET A 102 14.30 -10.04 6.35
C MET A 102 15.65 -9.71 7.00
N GLU A 103 16.17 -10.58 7.86
CA GLU A 103 17.50 -10.37 8.45
C GLU A 103 18.62 -10.43 7.40
N SER A 104 18.52 -11.26 6.36
CA SER A 104 19.49 -11.22 5.26
C SER A 104 19.44 -9.88 4.51
N ILE A 105 18.24 -9.33 4.25
CA ILE A 105 18.09 -7.99 3.65
C ILE A 105 18.71 -6.91 4.54
N LEU A 106 18.47 -6.96 5.85
CA LEU A 106 19.07 -6.00 6.80
C LEU A 106 20.59 -6.15 6.87
N SER A 107 21.12 -7.36 6.73
CA SER A 107 22.56 -7.61 6.64
C SER A 107 23.16 -6.96 5.40
N ASP A 108 22.49 -7.07 4.25
CA ASP A 108 22.92 -6.41 3.01
C ASP A 108 23.02 -4.90 3.21
N PHE A 109 22.02 -4.27 3.84
CA PHE A 109 22.06 -2.83 4.16
C PHE A 109 23.21 -2.44 5.09
N LYS A 110 23.63 -3.31 6.02
CA LYS A 110 24.81 -3.06 6.86
C LYS A 110 26.11 -3.12 6.08
N SER A 111 26.19 -4.02 5.10
CA SER A 111 27.42 -4.31 4.35
C SER A 111 27.61 -3.45 3.09
N ASP A 112 26.52 -2.98 2.50
CA ASP A 112 26.49 -2.23 1.23
C ASP A 112 25.97 -0.81 1.47
N HIS A 113 25.69 -0.08 0.40
CA HIS A 113 25.05 1.23 0.45
C HIS A 113 23.65 1.15 1.06
N GLN A 114 23.41 1.94 2.10
CA GLN A 114 22.10 2.02 2.76
C GLN A 114 21.09 2.83 1.93
N PRO A 115 19.78 2.50 2.01
CA PRO A 115 18.76 3.28 1.34
C PRO A 115 18.65 4.71 1.90
N ASP A 116 18.44 5.68 1.03
CA ASP A 116 17.96 7.01 1.41
C ASP A 116 16.46 6.97 1.77
N VAL A 117 15.70 6.11 1.09
CA VAL A 117 14.26 5.91 1.31
C VAL A 117 13.95 4.43 1.35
N LEU A 118 13.28 3.99 2.41
CA LEU A 118 12.80 2.62 2.57
C LEU A 118 11.28 2.60 2.68
N ILE A 119 10.61 1.96 1.73
CA ILE A 119 9.15 1.84 1.66
C ILE A 119 8.76 0.40 1.97
N ILE A 120 7.89 0.17 2.96
CA ILE A 120 7.54 -1.18 3.41
C ILE A 120 6.02 -1.36 3.51
N ASN A 121 5.51 -2.49 3.03
CA ASN A 121 4.20 -3.02 3.39
C ASN A 121 4.22 -4.55 3.38
N SER A 122 3.78 -5.18 4.46
CA SER A 122 3.60 -6.64 4.56
C SER A 122 2.44 -6.96 5.50
N CYS A 123 1.22 -6.57 5.13
CA CYS A 123 0.04 -6.84 5.97
C CYS A 123 -0.74 -8.06 5.44
N ILE A 124 -1.12 -8.05 4.15
CA ILE A 124 -2.05 -9.04 3.58
C ILE A 124 -1.57 -10.48 3.76
N TRP A 125 -0.29 -10.76 3.49
CA TRP A 125 0.25 -12.11 3.64
C TRP A 125 0.30 -12.53 5.11
N ASP A 126 0.82 -11.66 5.97
CA ASP A 126 0.94 -11.92 7.41
C ASP A 126 -0.42 -12.21 8.07
N VAL A 127 -1.50 -11.52 7.67
CA VAL A 127 -2.82 -11.69 8.30
C VAL A 127 -3.68 -12.79 7.67
N ASN A 128 -3.35 -13.28 6.47
CA ASN A 128 -4.23 -14.19 5.70
C ASN A 128 -3.61 -15.53 5.31
N ARG A 129 -2.28 -15.65 5.31
CA ARG A 129 -1.59 -16.85 4.84
C ARG A 129 -1.18 -17.77 5.99
N TYR A 130 -0.88 -17.18 7.13
CA TYR A 130 -0.43 -17.90 8.31
C TYR A 130 -1.65 -18.23 9.18
N ASN A 131 -1.66 -19.43 9.78
CA ASN A 131 -2.74 -19.88 10.67
C ASN A 131 -2.68 -19.20 12.05
N ASP A 132 -2.26 -17.93 12.09
CA ASP A 132 -2.11 -17.15 13.29
C ASP A 132 -3.49 -16.61 13.69
N ILE A 133 -4.22 -17.39 14.49
CA ILE A 133 -5.64 -17.16 14.84
C ILE A 133 -5.90 -15.77 15.45
N GLU A 134 -4.89 -15.09 16.02
CA GLU A 134 -5.09 -13.87 16.83
C GLU A 134 -4.23 -12.64 16.43
N LEU A 135 -3.66 -12.57 15.22
CA LEU A 135 -2.73 -11.49 14.78
C LEU A 135 -1.46 -11.32 15.67
N THR A 136 -1.31 -12.11 16.73
CA THR A 136 -0.27 -11.96 17.77
C THR A 136 1.12 -12.03 17.18
N GLN A 137 1.38 -12.99 16.28
CA GLN A 137 2.68 -13.13 15.66
C GLN A 137 3.00 -11.97 14.71
N TYR A 138 2.01 -11.48 13.96
CA TYR A 138 2.19 -10.30 13.13
C TYR A 138 2.61 -9.08 13.96
N ARG A 139 1.96 -8.86 15.12
CA ARG A 139 2.32 -7.76 16.04
C ARG A 139 3.74 -7.90 16.58
N SER A 140 4.12 -9.09 17.05
CA SER A 140 5.48 -9.35 17.54
C SER A 140 6.55 -9.16 16.45
N ASN A 141 6.24 -9.60 15.23
CA ASN A 141 7.12 -9.42 14.08
C ASN A 141 7.29 -7.94 13.69
N LEU A 142 6.23 -7.14 13.78
CA LEU A 142 6.29 -5.69 13.53
C LEU A 142 7.18 -4.97 14.53
N GLU A 143 7.01 -5.25 15.83
CA GLU A 143 7.86 -4.68 16.87
C GLU A 143 9.33 -5.03 16.64
N THR A 144 9.60 -6.30 16.30
CA THR A 144 10.95 -6.76 15.98
C THR A 144 11.49 -6.04 14.76
N LEU A 145 10.76 -6.02 13.62
CA LEU A 145 11.19 -5.33 12.41
C LEU A 145 11.52 -3.86 12.69
N PHE A 146 10.62 -3.10 13.34
CA PHE A 146 10.81 -1.67 13.53
C PHE A 146 11.97 -1.36 14.47
N SER A 147 12.18 -2.17 15.51
CA SER A 147 13.37 -2.10 16.34
C SER A 147 14.64 -2.34 15.51
N ARG A 148 14.65 -3.39 14.69
CA ARG A 148 15.79 -3.76 13.85
C ARG A 148 16.11 -2.71 12.79
N LEU A 149 15.10 -2.12 12.15
CA LEU A 149 15.30 -1.02 11.19
C LEU A 149 16.00 0.18 11.84
N ARG A 150 15.63 0.53 13.09
CA ARG A 150 16.27 1.62 13.83
C ARG A 150 17.70 1.32 14.26
N GLU A 151 18.04 0.05 14.44
CA GLU A 151 19.43 -0.36 14.71
C GLU A 151 20.29 -0.37 13.44
N VAL A 152 19.72 -0.84 12.33
CA VAL A 152 20.45 -1.11 11.08
C VAL A 152 20.66 0.14 10.24
N LEU A 153 19.62 0.95 10.09
CA LEU A 153 19.60 2.05 9.13
C LEU A 153 20.11 3.36 9.74
N SER A 154 20.70 4.18 8.88
CA SER A 154 21.12 5.54 9.20
C SER A 154 19.92 6.34 9.73
N PRO A 155 20.12 7.22 10.74
CA PRO A 155 19.10 8.16 11.17
C PRO A 155 18.56 9.06 10.06
N ASP A 156 19.33 9.25 8.98
CA ASP A 156 18.94 10.05 7.82
C ASP A 156 18.06 9.28 6.81
N CYS A 157 17.93 7.95 6.96
CA CYS A 157 17.06 7.13 6.11
C CYS A 157 15.59 7.46 6.37
N LEU A 158 14.87 7.82 5.31
CA LEU A 158 13.43 8.02 5.37
C LEU A 158 12.70 6.67 5.30
N ILE A 159 12.23 6.18 6.44
CA ILE A 159 11.48 4.93 6.54
C ILE A 159 9.97 5.23 6.45
N LEU A 160 9.31 4.67 5.44
CA LEU A 160 7.89 4.83 5.15
C LEU A 160 7.16 3.49 5.32
N TRP A 161 6.33 3.40 6.35
CA TRP A 161 5.36 2.32 6.50
C TRP A 161 4.11 2.63 5.68
N ASN A 162 3.96 1.95 4.55
CA ASN A 162 2.74 2.00 3.76
C ASN A 162 1.72 1.05 4.37
N THR A 163 0.55 1.54 4.76
CA THR A 163 -0.58 0.65 5.09
C THR A 163 -1.09 -0.05 3.82
N SER A 164 -1.76 -1.20 3.94
CA SER A 164 -2.36 -1.85 2.78
C SER A 164 -3.61 -1.10 2.32
N MET A 165 -3.74 -0.94 1.00
CA MET A 165 -4.95 -0.40 0.37
C MET A 165 -6.18 -1.26 0.69
N PRO A 166 -7.41 -0.73 0.59
CA PRO A 166 -8.61 -1.48 0.95
C PRO A 166 -8.80 -2.75 0.12
N VAL A 167 -8.82 -3.90 0.78
CA VAL A 167 -9.15 -5.19 0.17
C VAL A 167 -10.65 -5.50 0.33
N GLY A 168 -11.18 -6.39 -0.51
CA GLY A 168 -12.57 -6.82 -0.46
C GLY A 168 -12.69 -8.28 -0.03
N PHE A 169 -13.89 -8.83 -0.23
CA PHE A 169 -14.21 -10.22 0.09
C PHE A 169 -13.80 -11.14 -1.07
N ARG A 170 -13.35 -12.35 -0.75
CA ARG A 170 -13.19 -13.44 -1.73
C ARG A 170 -14.33 -14.43 -1.56
N ASP A 171 -15.10 -14.68 -2.63
CA ASP A 171 -16.17 -15.68 -2.61
C ASP A 171 -15.74 -17.07 -3.11
N THR A 172 -14.65 -17.21 -3.88
CA THR A 172 -14.48 -18.41 -4.74
C THR A 172 -13.23 -19.29 -4.56
N GLU A 173 -12.33 -19.06 -3.60
CA GLU A 173 -11.14 -19.92 -3.45
C GLU A 173 -10.66 -20.09 -2.00
N MET A 174 -11.53 -20.37 -1.02
CA MET A 174 -11.10 -20.58 0.38
C MET A 174 -11.71 -21.86 0.98
N PRO A 175 -10.91 -22.74 1.61
CA PRO A 175 -11.42 -23.92 2.33
C PRO A 175 -12.43 -23.53 3.41
N GLU A 176 -13.49 -24.33 3.57
CA GLU A 176 -14.67 -24.03 4.41
C GLU A 176 -14.38 -23.75 5.90
N LEU A 177 -13.18 -24.06 6.42
CA LEU A 177 -12.87 -23.98 7.85
C LEU A 177 -12.21 -22.67 8.30
N VAL A 178 -11.83 -21.79 7.38
CA VAL A 178 -11.14 -20.52 7.69
C VAL A 178 -11.84 -19.38 6.95
N LYS A 179 -13.10 -19.10 7.33
CA LYS A 179 -13.80 -17.89 6.87
C LYS A 179 -13.34 -16.66 7.66
N HIS A 180 -12.05 -16.33 7.57
CA HIS A 180 -11.53 -15.06 8.08
C HIS A 180 -11.79 -13.96 7.04
N ASN A 181 -12.24 -12.81 7.53
CA ASN A 181 -12.70 -11.72 6.69
C ASN A 181 -11.51 -10.81 6.42
N LEU A 182 -10.76 -11.13 5.36
CA LEU A 182 -9.53 -10.44 4.95
C LEU A 182 -9.64 -8.90 5.01
N ARG A 183 -10.81 -8.34 4.73
CA ARG A 183 -11.07 -6.91 4.86
C ARG A 183 -10.91 -6.41 6.30
N TRP A 184 -11.50 -7.10 7.28
CA TRP A 184 -11.36 -6.73 8.69
C TRP A 184 -9.95 -6.99 9.19
N ASP A 185 -9.35 -8.12 8.79
CA ASP A 185 -7.99 -8.46 9.23
C ASP A 185 -6.96 -7.44 8.72
N VAL A 186 -7.13 -6.92 7.49
CA VAL A 186 -6.31 -5.82 6.96
C VAL A 186 -6.58 -4.50 7.67
N ILE A 187 -7.83 -4.21 8.07
CA ILE A 187 -8.15 -2.99 8.84
C ILE A 187 -7.44 -3.05 10.21
N ASP A 188 -7.58 -4.17 10.92
CA ASP A 188 -6.92 -4.38 12.20
C ASP A 188 -5.40 -4.36 12.04
N GLY A 189 -4.87 -5.10 11.06
CA GLY A 189 -3.44 -5.12 10.75
C GLY A 189 -2.88 -3.74 10.42
N ASN A 190 -3.59 -2.93 9.64
CA ASN A 190 -3.23 -1.54 9.36
C ASN A 190 -3.25 -0.68 10.64
N PHE A 191 -4.25 -0.87 11.51
CA PHE A 191 -4.33 -0.14 12.78
C PHE A 191 -3.15 -0.45 13.70
N TYR A 192 -2.88 -1.73 13.93
CA TYR A 192 -1.76 -2.15 14.78
C TYR A 192 -0.43 -1.70 14.19
N SER A 193 -0.17 -1.99 12.91
CA SER A 193 1.10 -1.63 12.28
C SER A 193 1.37 -0.13 12.28
N SER A 194 0.35 0.70 12.03
CA SER A 194 0.49 2.16 12.10
C SER A 194 0.79 2.64 13.52
N THR A 195 0.14 2.03 14.52
CA THR A 195 0.35 2.38 15.93
C THR A 195 1.79 2.05 16.36
N ILE A 196 2.28 0.85 16.03
CA ILE A 196 3.66 0.48 16.37
C ILE A 196 4.66 1.33 15.58
N ALA A 197 4.43 1.59 14.28
CA ALA A 197 5.32 2.44 13.48
C ALA A 197 5.50 3.83 14.13
N HIS A 198 4.42 4.42 14.63
CA HIS A 198 4.47 5.69 15.34
C HIS A 198 5.32 5.62 16.63
N LEU A 199 5.25 4.53 17.40
CA LEU A 199 6.07 4.35 18.61
C LEU A 199 7.58 4.28 18.31
N TYR A 200 7.95 3.91 17.09
CA TYR A 200 9.33 3.88 16.61
C TYR A 200 9.68 5.10 15.75
N ASP A 201 8.88 6.18 15.77
CA ASP A 201 9.07 7.41 14.98
C ASP A 201 9.10 7.17 13.45
N ILE A 202 8.53 6.07 12.96
CA ILE A 202 8.49 5.72 11.53
C ILE A 202 7.29 6.43 10.89
N ASP A 203 7.51 7.03 9.73
CA ASP A 203 6.44 7.72 9.00
C ASP A 203 5.43 6.71 8.46
N VAL A 204 4.14 7.02 8.61
CA VAL A 204 3.03 6.19 8.14
C VAL A 204 2.33 6.86 6.97
N LEU A 205 2.24 6.15 5.84
CA LEU A 205 1.39 6.52 4.73
C LEU A 205 0.12 5.66 4.70
N ASP A 206 -0.99 6.30 5.08
CA ASP A 206 -2.31 5.68 5.14
C ASP A 206 -2.92 5.53 3.72
N MET A 207 -2.37 4.58 2.96
CA MET A 207 -2.93 4.17 1.68
C MET A 207 -4.35 3.61 1.83
N HIS A 208 -4.72 3.04 3.00
CA HIS A 208 -6.11 2.62 3.20
C HIS A 208 -7.07 3.81 3.07
N TYR A 209 -6.75 4.91 3.75
CA TYR A 209 -7.50 6.16 3.68
C TYR A 209 -7.51 6.73 2.26
N HIS A 210 -6.35 6.85 1.59
CA HIS A 210 -6.25 7.45 0.26
C HIS A 210 -7.06 6.73 -0.84
N PHE A 211 -7.32 5.43 -0.65
CA PHE A 211 -7.96 4.57 -1.63
C PHE A 211 -9.36 4.08 -1.22
N ARG A 212 -9.87 4.45 -0.05
CA ARG A 212 -11.22 4.04 0.44
C ARG A 212 -12.38 4.40 -0.48
N LEU A 213 -12.22 5.47 -1.27
CA LEU A 213 -13.22 5.93 -2.26
C LEU A 213 -12.82 5.59 -3.71
N GLU A 214 -11.70 4.90 -3.90
CA GLU A 214 -11.15 4.54 -5.22
C GLU A 214 -11.45 3.08 -5.59
N LEU A 215 -12.40 2.43 -4.91
CA LEU A 215 -12.73 1.03 -5.10
C LEU A 215 -12.99 0.61 -6.56
N PRO A 216 -13.52 1.47 -7.47
CA PRO A 216 -13.61 1.13 -8.89
C PRO A 216 -12.26 0.83 -9.57
N ASN A 217 -11.15 1.31 -9.01
CA ASN A 217 -9.80 1.03 -9.48
C ASN A 217 -9.22 -0.28 -8.91
N ARG A 218 -9.95 -0.97 -8.03
CA ARG A 218 -9.56 -2.27 -7.49
C ARG A 218 -9.94 -3.38 -8.48
N CYS A 219 -9.04 -4.33 -8.66
CA CYS A 219 -9.23 -5.49 -9.53
C CYS A 219 -10.36 -6.41 -9.03
N LYS A 220 -10.86 -7.26 -9.93
CA LYS A 220 -11.95 -8.21 -9.66
C LYS A 220 -11.61 -9.25 -8.59
N ASP A 221 -10.33 -9.51 -8.35
CA ASP A 221 -9.86 -10.38 -7.27
C ASP A 221 -9.97 -9.75 -5.86
N ALA A 222 -10.45 -8.50 -5.80
CA ALA A 222 -10.65 -7.72 -4.60
C ALA A 222 -9.38 -7.44 -3.76
N VAL A 223 -8.20 -7.70 -4.31
CA VAL A 223 -6.91 -7.51 -3.62
C VAL A 223 -6.01 -6.57 -4.41
N HIS A 224 -5.83 -6.81 -5.70
CA HIS A 224 -4.94 -6.02 -6.55
C HIS A 224 -5.62 -4.76 -7.07
N TRP A 225 -4.82 -3.84 -7.59
CA TRP A 225 -5.25 -2.53 -8.05
C TRP A 225 -4.76 -2.26 -9.47
N ASN A 226 -5.50 -1.43 -10.20
CA ASN A 226 -5.18 -1.09 -11.58
C ASN A 226 -4.02 -0.07 -11.66
N GLN A 227 -3.64 0.26 -12.88
CA GLN A 227 -2.53 1.14 -13.19
C GLN A 227 -2.73 2.59 -12.69
N LEU A 228 -3.98 3.08 -12.66
CA LEU A 228 -4.28 4.43 -12.19
C LEU A 228 -4.08 4.53 -10.68
N ALA A 229 -4.47 3.49 -9.95
CA ALA A 229 -4.26 3.42 -8.52
C ALA A 229 -2.76 3.37 -8.17
N HIS A 230 -1.97 2.58 -8.90
CA HIS A 230 -0.52 2.54 -8.69
C HIS A 230 0.15 3.87 -9.03
N ARG A 231 -0.25 4.57 -10.10
CA ARG A 231 0.26 5.92 -10.38
C ARG A 231 -0.10 6.93 -9.28
N LYS A 232 -1.33 6.87 -8.76
CA LYS A 232 -1.73 7.69 -7.61
C LYS A 232 -0.88 7.38 -6.38
N CYS A 233 -0.59 6.11 -6.10
CA CYS A 233 0.30 5.69 -5.01
C CYS A 233 1.69 6.31 -5.15
N THR A 234 2.29 6.25 -6.34
CA THR A 234 3.57 6.90 -6.66
C THR A 234 3.53 8.40 -6.37
N HIS A 235 2.48 9.12 -6.76
CA HIS A 235 2.36 10.55 -6.45
C HIS A 235 2.21 10.85 -4.95
N ILE A 236 1.53 9.99 -4.19
CA ILE A 236 1.44 10.09 -2.72
C ILE A 236 2.83 9.94 -2.12
N LEU A 237 3.57 8.90 -2.52
CA LEU A 237 4.93 8.62 -2.04
C LEU A 237 5.88 9.78 -2.33
N LEU A 238 5.94 10.23 -3.60
CA LEU A 238 6.79 11.36 -3.99
C LEU A 238 6.39 12.66 -3.27
N SER A 239 5.09 12.89 -3.05
CA SER A 239 4.63 14.05 -2.28
C SER A 239 5.14 14.02 -0.83
N HIS A 240 5.18 12.83 -0.23
CA HIS A 240 5.65 12.67 1.14
C HIS A 240 7.18 12.83 1.22
N ILE A 241 7.91 12.16 0.33
CA ILE A 241 9.37 12.27 0.22
C ILE A 241 9.79 13.73 0.03
N ALA A 242 9.16 14.46 -0.90
CA ALA A 242 9.44 15.87 -1.13
C ALA A 242 9.22 16.71 0.13
N LYS A 243 8.11 16.49 0.85
CA LYS A 243 7.83 17.19 2.12
C LYS A 243 8.87 16.87 3.20
N ALA A 244 9.22 15.60 3.36
CA ALA A 244 10.22 15.16 4.34
C ALA A 244 11.59 15.81 4.09
N TRP A 245 11.95 16.03 2.82
CA TRP A 245 13.19 16.71 2.43
C TRP A 245 13.06 18.23 2.25
N GLY A 246 11.90 18.83 2.56
CA GLY A 246 11.69 20.27 2.42
C GLY A 246 11.70 20.78 0.97
N VAL A 247 11.50 19.89 -0.02
CA VAL A 247 11.42 20.21 -1.44
C VAL A 247 10.00 20.69 -1.77
N GLN A 248 9.89 21.81 -2.48
CA GLN A 248 8.60 22.35 -2.89
C GLN A 248 7.89 21.38 -3.84
N LEU A 249 6.60 21.13 -3.57
CA LEU A 249 5.79 20.30 -4.46
C LEU A 249 5.55 21.01 -5.78
N PRO A 250 5.51 20.26 -6.91
CA PRO A 250 5.07 20.81 -8.18
C PRO A 250 3.69 21.45 -8.02
N GLN A 251 3.58 22.73 -8.40
CA GLN A 251 2.29 23.38 -8.46
C GLN A 251 1.54 22.85 -9.68
N VAL A 252 0.32 22.36 -9.46
CA VAL A 252 -0.62 22.16 -10.57
C VAL A 252 -0.93 23.56 -11.11
N PRO A 253 -0.75 23.84 -12.41
CA PRO A 253 -1.32 25.06 -12.98
C PRO A 253 -2.80 25.04 -12.65
N GLN A 254 -3.28 25.98 -11.84
CA GLN A 254 -4.71 26.19 -11.72
C GLN A 254 -5.18 26.69 -13.08
N GLU A 255 -5.59 25.77 -13.96
CA GLU A 255 -6.58 26.14 -14.95
C GLU A 255 -7.75 26.70 -14.15
N LYS A 256 -8.01 28.00 -14.32
CA LYS A 256 -9.24 28.62 -13.85
C LYS A 256 -10.37 27.92 -14.58
N LEU A 257 -10.85 26.82 -14.02
CA LEU A 257 -12.11 26.23 -14.42
C LEU A 257 -13.14 27.37 -14.35
N PRO A 258 -13.88 27.67 -15.43
CA PRO A 258 -14.96 28.62 -15.33
C PRO A 258 -15.89 28.13 -14.21
N LEU A 259 -16.33 29.04 -13.35
CA LEU A 259 -17.39 28.78 -12.37
C LEU A 259 -18.63 28.31 -13.13
N ILE A 260 -18.74 27.02 -13.37
CA ILE A 260 -20.02 26.37 -13.64
C ILE A 260 -20.54 26.04 -12.26
N GLY A 261 -21.52 26.83 -11.81
CA GLY A 261 -22.23 26.57 -10.57
C GLY A 261 -22.91 25.22 -10.65
N SER A 262 -22.23 24.18 -10.17
CA SER A 262 -22.87 22.94 -9.76
C SER A 262 -23.57 23.21 -8.44
N TYR A 263 -24.81 23.68 -8.57
CA TYR A 263 -25.80 23.59 -7.52
C TYR A 263 -25.84 22.13 -7.05
N CYS A 264 -25.42 21.86 -5.82
CA CYS A 264 -25.72 20.62 -5.12
C CYS A 264 -26.99 20.86 -4.29
N PRO A 265 -28.20 20.47 -4.75
CA PRO A 265 -29.32 20.39 -3.83
C PRO A 265 -29.13 19.12 -3.00
N GLY A 266 -29.06 19.26 -1.68
CA GLY A 266 -29.24 18.11 -0.79
C GLY A 266 -28.39 18.04 0.47
N TYR A 267 -28.04 19.15 1.11
CA TYR A 267 -27.79 19.15 2.57
C TYR A 267 -28.29 20.46 3.17
N THR A 268 -29.60 20.52 3.39
CA THR A 268 -30.20 21.46 4.32
C THR A 268 -31.29 20.75 5.10
N SER A 269 -31.08 20.75 6.42
CA SER A 269 -32.09 20.68 7.48
C SER A 269 -32.97 19.44 7.58
N PHE A 270 -32.94 18.85 8.77
CA PHE A 270 -34.07 18.13 9.36
C PHE A 270 -35.34 19.00 9.33
N ASP A 271 -36.50 18.33 9.32
CA ASP A 271 -37.88 18.84 9.45
C ASP A 271 -38.62 19.28 8.16
N GLU A 272 -39.28 18.33 7.49
CA GLU A 272 -40.75 18.27 7.27
C GLU A 272 -41.15 17.31 6.12
N PRO A 273 -42.36 16.70 6.15
CA PRO A 273 -42.78 15.67 5.20
C PRO A 273 -43.44 16.27 3.96
N SER A 274 -43.10 15.76 2.77
CA SER A 274 -43.79 16.12 1.52
C SER A 274 -44.28 14.90 0.73
N PRO A 275 -45.36 15.05 -0.06
CA PRO A 275 -46.33 14.00 -0.29
C PRO A 275 -46.18 13.31 -1.66
N HIS A 276 -46.86 12.16 -1.73
CA HIS A 276 -47.21 11.34 -2.89
C HIS A 276 -47.06 11.99 -4.28
N ILE A 277 -46.26 11.35 -5.14
CA ILE A 277 -46.54 11.29 -6.58
C ILE A 277 -46.44 9.83 -7.03
N ARG A 278 -47.61 9.33 -7.44
CA ARG A 278 -47.87 8.03 -8.05
C ARG A 278 -47.46 8.09 -9.52
N GLY A 279 -46.75 7.08 -10.00
CA GLY A 279 -46.40 6.91 -11.41
C GLY A 279 -46.05 5.46 -11.71
N GLU A 280 -47.07 4.68 -12.05
CA GLU A 280 -46.96 3.32 -12.61
C GLU A 280 -46.16 3.34 -13.92
N PHE A 281 -45.39 2.28 -14.21
CA PHE A 281 -45.75 1.28 -15.22
C PHE A 281 -44.63 0.24 -15.47
N SER A 282 -44.96 -1.00 -15.10
CA SER A 282 -44.82 -2.27 -15.83
C SER A 282 -43.46 -2.77 -16.34
N PHE A 283 -43.08 -3.90 -15.75
CA PHE A 283 -42.23 -4.97 -16.27
C PHE A 283 -42.87 -5.67 -17.49
N LEU A 284 -42.04 -6.10 -18.44
CA LEU A 284 -42.33 -7.26 -19.30
C LEU A 284 -41.06 -8.11 -19.55
N PRO A 285 -41.14 -9.45 -19.46
CA PRO A 285 -40.01 -10.38 -19.61
C PRO A 285 -39.95 -11.06 -20.99
N GLY A 286 -38.72 -11.44 -21.40
CA GLY A 286 -38.43 -12.63 -22.21
C GLY A 286 -38.22 -12.46 -23.73
N GLN A 287 -37.02 -12.82 -24.24
CA GLN A 287 -36.76 -13.99 -25.11
C GLN A 287 -35.30 -14.00 -25.68
N PRO A 288 -34.78 -15.14 -26.20
CA PRO A 288 -33.36 -15.56 -26.08
C PRO A 288 -32.57 -15.76 -27.40
N LEU A 289 -31.34 -16.30 -27.26
CA LEU A 289 -30.30 -16.76 -28.23
C LEU A 289 -29.34 -15.67 -28.74
N MET A 290 -28.02 -15.88 -28.89
CA MET A 290 -27.30 -17.02 -29.49
C MET A 290 -25.90 -17.27 -28.88
N VAL A 291 -25.55 -18.55 -28.84
CA VAL A 291 -24.23 -19.13 -28.58
C VAL A 291 -23.26 -18.79 -29.73
N VAL A 292 -22.02 -18.40 -29.40
CA VAL A 292 -20.88 -18.50 -30.33
C VAL A 292 -19.73 -19.20 -29.62
N ASN A 293 -19.44 -20.42 -30.06
CA ASN A 293 -18.26 -21.21 -29.72
C ASN A 293 -17.04 -20.69 -30.50
N GLY A 294 -15.87 -20.68 -29.87
CA GLY A 294 -14.59 -20.60 -30.58
C GLY A 294 -13.38 -20.44 -29.67
N MET A 295 -12.53 -21.47 -29.65
CA MET A 295 -11.10 -21.53 -29.26
C MET A 295 -10.73 -22.02 -27.84
N PRO A 296 -9.57 -22.71 -27.68
CA PRO A 296 -9.55 -24.06 -27.10
C PRO A 296 -8.76 -24.19 -25.78
N GLY A 297 -9.17 -25.19 -24.99
CA GLY A 297 -8.29 -26.19 -24.38
C GLY A 297 -7.40 -25.77 -23.21
N PHE A 298 -7.93 -25.89 -21.98
CA PHE A 298 -7.13 -26.29 -20.82
C PHE A 298 -7.88 -27.36 -20.02
N ALA A 299 -7.26 -28.52 -19.86
CA ALA A 299 -7.81 -29.68 -19.16
C ALA A 299 -7.73 -29.49 -17.63
N PRO A 300 -8.79 -29.78 -16.86
CA PRO A 300 -8.69 -29.89 -15.41
C PRO A 300 -8.34 -31.33 -15.02
N PHE A 301 -7.22 -31.51 -14.32
CA PHE A 301 -6.88 -32.78 -13.67
C PHE A 301 -7.81 -33.00 -12.46
N HIS A 302 -8.66 -34.03 -12.56
CA HIS A 302 -9.45 -34.55 -11.43
C HIS A 302 -8.59 -35.50 -10.59
N GLY A 303 -8.25 -35.08 -9.36
CA GLY A 303 -7.73 -35.96 -8.32
C GLY A 303 -8.85 -36.33 -7.33
N ASN A 304 -9.25 -37.59 -7.31
CA ASN A 304 -10.20 -38.15 -6.34
C ASN A 304 -9.55 -38.27 -4.95
N TYR A 305 -10.18 -37.73 -3.91
CA TYR A 305 -9.93 -38.11 -2.51
C TYR A 305 -11.25 -38.42 -1.80
N PRO A 306 -11.30 -39.46 -0.93
CA PRO A 306 -12.52 -39.93 -0.28
C PRO A 306 -12.96 -39.04 0.89
N LYS A 307 -14.27 -38.87 1.04
CA LYS A 307 -14.93 -38.13 2.14
C LYS A 307 -14.85 -38.90 3.47
N ALA A 308 -14.32 -38.28 4.52
CA ALA A 308 -14.48 -38.74 5.91
C ALA A 308 -15.59 -37.93 6.62
N PRO A 309 -16.32 -38.51 7.61
CA PRO A 309 -17.46 -37.86 8.24
C PRO A 309 -17.06 -36.84 9.33
N ALA A 310 -17.85 -35.77 9.46
CA ALA A 310 -17.65 -34.69 10.43
C ALA A 310 -18.10 -35.07 11.86
N PRO A 311 -17.44 -34.56 12.92
CA PRO A 311 -17.88 -34.75 14.32
C PRO A 311 -19.01 -33.78 14.72
N PRO A 312 -19.78 -34.10 15.79
CA PRO A 312 -20.99 -33.36 16.17
C PRO A 312 -20.68 -31.99 16.78
N ARG A 313 -21.56 -31.02 16.48
CA ARG A 313 -21.50 -29.63 16.94
C ARG A 313 -21.97 -29.50 18.39
N GLY A 314 -21.14 -28.95 19.27
CA GLY A 314 -21.55 -28.39 20.56
C GLY A 314 -21.91 -26.90 20.44
N PRO A 315 -22.80 -26.35 21.28
CA PRO A 315 -23.29 -24.99 21.13
C PRO A 315 -22.34 -23.98 21.80
N TYR A 316 -21.90 -22.96 21.07
CA TYR A 316 -21.36 -21.73 21.66
C TYR A 316 -22.48 -20.69 21.78
N PRO A 317 -22.60 -19.98 22.91
CA PRO A 317 -23.60 -18.93 23.10
C PRO A 317 -23.07 -17.59 22.57
N PHE A 318 -23.67 -17.08 21.50
CA PHE A 318 -23.57 -15.66 21.14
C PHE A 318 -24.86 -14.96 21.55
N HIS A 319 -24.77 -14.12 22.58
CA HIS A 319 -25.80 -13.16 22.94
C HIS A 319 -25.54 -11.86 22.17
N GLY A 320 -26.50 -11.48 21.32
CA GLY A 320 -26.84 -10.08 21.05
C GLY A 320 -25.96 -9.30 20.07
N MET A 321 -26.27 -9.40 18.78
CA MET A 321 -26.79 -8.25 18.00
C MET A 321 -27.12 -8.72 16.58
N ASN A 322 -28.39 -9.09 16.40
CA ASN A 322 -29.05 -9.04 15.11
C ASN A 322 -29.66 -7.64 15.00
N ILE A 323 -29.36 -6.89 13.94
CA ILE A 323 -30.31 -6.00 13.25
C ILE A 323 -29.76 -5.68 11.85
N MET A 324 -30.52 -6.18 10.88
CA MET A 324 -30.84 -5.66 9.55
C MET A 324 -29.71 -5.40 8.54
N MET A 325 -29.67 -6.33 7.57
CA MET A 325 -29.35 -6.04 6.18
C MET A 325 -30.19 -4.87 5.66
N ASN A 326 -29.53 -3.79 5.24
CA ASN A 326 -30.06 -2.88 4.23
C ASN A 326 -28.88 -2.25 3.48
N PHE A 327 -28.95 -2.32 2.16
CA PHE A 327 -28.01 -1.69 1.23
C PHE A 327 -28.10 -0.17 1.38
N ALA A 328 -27.06 0.44 1.94
CA ALA A 328 -26.76 1.86 1.90
C ALA A 328 -25.24 2.04 1.82
N PRO A 329 -24.73 3.09 1.13
CA PRO A 329 -23.30 3.36 1.10
C PRO A 329 -22.82 3.64 2.53
N HIS A 330 -21.89 2.82 3.02
CA HIS A 330 -21.26 3.05 4.31
C HIS A 330 -20.65 4.47 4.34
N PRO A 331 -20.78 5.21 5.45
CA PRO A 331 -20.09 6.49 5.59
C PRO A 331 -18.58 6.28 5.41
N PRO A 332 -17.85 7.24 4.81
CA PRO A 332 -16.40 7.15 4.70
C PRO A 332 -15.81 6.98 6.09
N PHE A 333 -14.95 5.98 6.27
CA PHE A 333 -14.15 5.86 7.49
C PHE A 333 -13.40 7.19 7.69
N PRO A 334 -13.45 7.77 8.90
CA PRO A 334 -12.63 8.93 9.20
C PRO A 334 -11.16 8.58 9.00
N PRO A 335 -10.28 9.58 8.74
CA PRO A 335 -8.84 9.34 8.85
C PRO A 335 -8.56 8.69 10.20
N MET A 336 -7.62 7.74 10.24
CA MET A 336 -7.10 7.18 11.48
C MET A 336 -6.56 8.35 12.31
N ASN A 337 -7.38 8.82 13.25
CA ASN A 337 -7.14 10.07 13.95
C ASN A 337 -6.25 9.76 15.16
N PHE A 338 -4.93 9.88 14.97
CA PHE A 338 -3.93 9.66 16.01
C PHE A 338 -3.98 10.69 17.16
N GLY A 339 -4.95 11.62 17.15
CA GLY A 339 -5.13 12.66 18.16
C GLY A 339 -6.02 12.30 19.36
N TYR A 340 -6.58 11.09 19.43
CA TYR A 340 -7.44 10.68 20.54
C TYR A 340 -6.96 9.36 21.14
N PHE A 341 -6.05 9.45 22.11
CA PHE A 341 -5.71 8.33 22.99
C PHE A 341 -6.63 8.38 24.21
N PRO A 342 -7.46 7.36 24.47
CA PRO A 342 -7.93 7.11 25.83
C PRO A 342 -6.71 6.70 26.68
N ASP A 343 -6.60 7.27 27.88
CA ASP A 343 -5.54 7.03 28.86
C ASP A 343 -5.23 5.52 29.00
N HIS A 344 -4.15 5.04 28.39
CA HIS A 344 -3.62 3.69 28.58
C HIS A 344 -2.85 3.60 29.91
N LYS A 345 -3.53 3.86 31.03
CA LYS A 345 -3.08 3.38 32.33
C LYS A 345 -3.53 1.94 32.49
N LYS A 346 -2.69 1.01 32.00
CA LYS A 346 -2.50 -0.39 32.46
C LYS A 346 -1.79 -1.19 31.36
N LEU A 347 -0.54 -0.81 31.06
CA LEU A 347 0.47 -1.79 30.66
C LEU A 347 1.38 -1.93 31.87
N ASN A 348 1.37 -3.10 32.49
CA ASN A 348 2.17 -3.38 33.67
C ASN A 348 3.67 -3.27 33.34
N ASP A 349 4.39 -2.67 34.28
CA ASP A 349 5.84 -2.56 34.35
C ASP A 349 6.56 -3.87 34.05
N HIS A 350 7.57 -3.82 33.18
CA HIS A 350 8.95 -4.28 33.44
C HIS A 350 9.82 -4.09 32.19
N ASN A 351 10.35 -2.86 32.04
CA ASN A 351 11.74 -2.54 31.65
C ASN A 351 11.77 -1.12 31.09
N SER A 352 12.54 -0.27 31.76
CA SER A 352 12.74 1.14 31.51
C SER A 352 13.13 1.44 30.06
N LEU A 353 12.23 2.04 29.30
CA LEU A 353 12.55 2.74 28.05
C LEU A 353 13.24 4.08 28.39
N PRO A 354 14.30 4.47 27.68
CA PRO A 354 15.00 5.72 27.97
C PRO A 354 14.09 6.91 27.69
N MET A 355 14.00 7.79 28.70
CA MET A 355 13.23 9.03 28.64
C MET A 355 13.58 9.87 27.41
N ARG A 356 12.52 10.46 26.84
CA ARG A 356 12.50 11.55 25.85
C ARG A 356 13.74 12.47 25.97
N ARG A 357 14.52 12.58 24.90
CA ARG A 357 15.40 13.73 24.71
C ARG A 357 14.58 14.86 24.07
N PRO A 358 14.64 16.11 24.58
CA PRO A 358 14.01 17.25 23.93
C PRO A 358 14.59 17.45 22.53
N ILE A 359 13.70 17.67 21.56
CA ILE A 359 14.03 18.16 20.22
C ILE A 359 14.73 19.51 20.39
N LYS A 360 16.06 19.53 20.25
CA LYS A 360 16.79 20.77 20.03
C LYS A 360 16.54 21.20 18.58
N GLN A 361 15.88 22.34 18.39
CA GLN A 361 16.04 23.13 17.18
C GLN A 361 17.54 23.41 17.02
N ARG A 362 18.17 22.91 15.95
CA ARG A 362 19.52 23.32 15.56
C ARG A 362 19.38 24.47 14.56
N ASP A 363 19.50 25.67 15.11
CA ASP A 363 20.48 26.69 14.74
C ASP A 363 20.60 26.96 13.22
N GLY A 364 19.96 28.04 12.79
CA GLY A 364 19.99 28.53 11.41
C GLY A 364 21.36 29.05 10.96
N GLN A 365 22.09 28.23 10.21
CA GLN A 365 23.14 28.69 9.32
C GLN A 365 22.90 28.20 7.89
N ILE A 366 22.66 29.16 7.01
CA ILE A 366 22.60 29.00 5.57
C ILE A 366 24.04 28.95 5.06
N HIS A 367 24.46 27.83 4.45
CA HIS A 367 25.68 27.79 3.65
C HIS A 367 25.38 28.34 2.24
N PRO A 368 26.11 29.38 1.75
CA PRO A 368 25.89 29.89 0.40
C PRO A 368 26.69 29.05 -0.61
N TYR A 369 25.99 28.35 -1.50
CA TYR A 369 26.57 27.93 -2.77
C TYR A 369 26.63 29.15 -3.70
N HIS A 370 27.85 29.61 -3.97
CA HIS A 370 28.14 30.63 -4.99
C HIS A 370 27.78 30.12 -6.38
N ILE A 371 26.79 30.75 -7.01
CA ILE A 371 26.56 30.69 -8.45
C ILE A 371 27.26 31.91 -9.06
N LEU A 372 28.30 31.66 -9.86
CA LEU A 372 28.95 32.69 -10.68
C LEU A 372 27.99 33.14 -11.79
N ALA A 373 27.56 34.40 -11.73
CA ALA A 373 26.94 35.10 -12.85
C ALA A 373 28.00 35.91 -13.63
N PRO A 374 27.81 36.14 -14.94
CA PRO A 374 28.85 36.64 -15.82
C PRO A 374 29.04 38.16 -15.70
N LEU A 375 30.31 38.58 -15.68
CA LEU A 375 30.75 39.98 -15.73
C LEU A 375 30.28 40.66 -17.03
N LEU A 376 29.35 41.60 -16.89
CA LEU A 376 29.06 42.62 -17.91
C LEU A 376 29.95 43.84 -17.68
N SER A 377 30.59 44.23 -18.77
CA SER A 377 31.49 45.36 -18.96
C SER A 377 30.78 46.71 -18.94
N ARG A 378 31.39 47.69 -18.26
CA ARG A 378 31.32 49.15 -18.50
C ARG A 378 32.64 49.71 -17.95
N ILE A 379 33.62 50.18 -18.73
CA ILE A 379 33.67 51.29 -19.71
C ILE A 379 33.11 52.59 -19.14
N TYR A 380 34.07 53.48 -18.84
CA TYR A 380 34.10 54.85 -18.32
C TYR A 380 33.74 55.07 -16.86
#